data_AF-A0A2E8GSY3-F1
#
_entry.id   AF-A0A2E8GSY3-F1
#
_cell.length_a   1.000
_cell.length_b   1.000
_cell.length_c   1.000
_cell.angle_alpha   90.00
_cell.angle_beta   90.00
_cell.angle_gamma   90.00
#
_symmetry.space_group_name_H-M   'P 1'
#
loop_
_entity.id
_entity.type
_entity.pdbx_description
1 polymer ?
#
loop_
_entity_poly.entity_id
_entity_poly.type
_entity_poly.pdbx_seq_one_letter_code
_entity_poly.pdbx_strand_id
1 'polypeptide(L)'
;RWRNNLDLGDDMKIPNMPISFGFRNANQFWFAKHKKAFWLPTPEGKGAKHDAVMYIANRIDEEVTFTENACKQLTGIPKVFVKTALKGIIAEAKKQGITEINQSFVEMINQKRSGES
;
A
#
# COMPACT_ATOMS: atom_id res chain seq x y z
N ARG A 1 -23.97 24.67 -12.65
CA ARG A 1 -24.27 23.65 -11.63
C ARG A 1 -23.20 22.55 -11.50
N TRP A 2 -22.60 22.02 -12.58
CA TRP A 2 -21.49 21.04 -12.49
C TRP A 2 -20.10 21.68 -12.37
N ARG A 3 -19.85 22.81 -13.06
CA ARG A 3 -18.57 23.55 -12.98
C ARG A 3 -18.19 23.95 -11.55
N ASN A 4 -19.19 24.31 -10.73
CA ASN A 4 -19.01 24.68 -9.33
C ASN A 4 -18.47 23.54 -8.44
N ASN A 5 -18.41 22.29 -8.95
CA ASN A 5 -17.89 21.13 -8.23
C ASN A 5 -16.46 20.76 -8.65
N LEU A 6 -15.84 21.47 -9.60
CA LEU A 6 -14.46 21.21 -10.03
C LEU A 6 -13.43 21.87 -9.10
N ASP A 7 -13.80 22.98 -8.46
CA ASP A 7 -12.87 23.84 -7.70
C ASP A 7 -13.10 23.79 -6.17
N LEU A 8 -13.80 22.77 -5.65
CA LEU A 8 -14.17 22.72 -4.23
C LEU A 8 -13.04 22.29 -3.29
N GLY A 9 -11.87 21.90 -3.79
CA GLY A 9 -10.74 21.44 -2.98
C GLY A 9 -11.02 20.19 -2.12
N ASP A 10 -12.16 19.52 -2.36
CA ASP A 10 -12.57 18.28 -1.70
C ASP A 10 -12.27 17.11 -2.64
N ASP A 11 -11.09 16.51 -2.47
CA ASP A 11 -10.58 15.40 -3.28
C ASP A 11 -11.49 14.16 -3.26
N MET A 12 -12.45 14.10 -2.33
CA MET A 12 -13.37 12.98 -2.16
C MET A 12 -14.73 13.20 -2.85
N LYS A 13 -15.03 14.43 -3.31
CA LYS A 13 -16.33 14.78 -3.90
C LYS A 13 -16.26 14.85 -5.41
N ILE A 14 -16.52 13.70 -6.06
CA ILE A 14 -16.54 13.60 -7.52
C ILE A 14 -17.73 14.40 -8.09
N PRO A 15 -17.51 15.30 -9.08
CA PRO A 15 -18.59 16.02 -9.73
C PRO A 15 -19.52 15.05 -10.45
N ASN A 16 -20.83 15.32 -10.39
CA ASN A 16 -21.85 14.53 -11.08
C ASN A 16 -21.75 14.74 -12.61
N MET A 17 -20.84 14.00 -13.23
CA MET A 17 -20.53 14.06 -14.66
C MET A 17 -21.04 12.80 -15.37
N PRO A 18 -21.68 12.93 -16.55
CA PRO A 18 -22.09 11.76 -17.32
C PRO A 18 -20.86 10.94 -17.73
N ILE A 19 -20.97 9.61 -17.61
CA ILE A 19 -19.92 8.68 -18.06
C ILE A 19 -20.14 8.43 -19.55
N SER A 20 -19.14 8.78 -20.36
CA SER A 20 -19.16 8.54 -21.80
C SER A 20 -18.91 7.06 -22.11
N PHE A 21 -19.76 6.47 -22.94
CA PHE A 21 -19.59 5.10 -23.49
C PHE A 21 -19.22 5.11 -24.97
N GLY A 22 -18.98 6.29 -25.54
CA GLY A 22 -18.63 6.45 -26.95
C GLY A 22 -19.78 6.16 -27.90
N PHE A 23 -19.45 6.04 -29.19
CA PHE A 23 -20.38 5.51 -30.20
C PHE A 23 -20.55 4.01 -30.01
N ARG A 24 -21.81 3.55 -29.92
CA ARG A 24 -22.13 2.11 -30.00
C ARG A 24 -22.63 1.72 -31.37
N ASN A 25 -23.22 2.67 -32.09
CA ASN A 25 -23.64 2.56 -33.48
C ASN A 25 -23.16 3.84 -34.20
N ALA A 26 -23.10 3.83 -35.54
CA ALA A 26 -22.54 4.93 -36.34
C ALA A 26 -23.15 6.33 -36.05
N ASN A 27 -24.39 6.39 -35.56
CA ASN A 27 -25.14 7.65 -35.46
C ASN A 27 -25.51 8.05 -34.02
N GLN A 28 -25.07 7.30 -33.00
CA GLN A 28 -25.48 7.57 -31.62
C GLN A 28 -24.30 7.47 -30.66
N PHE A 29 -24.09 8.56 -29.93
CA PHE A 29 -23.11 8.65 -28.85
C PHE A 29 -23.81 8.39 -27.51
N TRP A 30 -23.32 7.41 -26.76
CA TRP A 30 -23.96 6.93 -25.56
C TRP A 30 -23.33 7.55 -24.32
N PHE A 31 -24.19 8.03 -23.42
CA PHE A 31 -23.81 8.48 -22.08
C PHE A 31 -24.65 7.71 -21.05
N ALA A 32 -24.06 7.39 -19.90
CA ALA A 32 -24.83 6.98 -18.73
C ALA A 32 -24.82 8.07 -17.66
N LYS A 33 -25.91 8.13 -16.89
CA LYS A 33 -25.95 8.94 -15.67
C LYS A 33 -24.91 8.41 -14.68
N HIS A 34 -24.22 9.32 -14.01
CA HIS A 34 -23.29 8.98 -12.94
C HIS A 34 -24.01 8.17 -11.84
N LYS A 35 -23.45 7.02 -11.47
CA LYS A 35 -23.90 6.25 -10.30
C LYS A 35 -23.17 6.77 -9.06
N LYS A 36 -23.71 6.56 -7.86
CA LYS A 36 -22.97 6.81 -6.62
C LYS A 36 -21.63 6.07 -6.66
N ALA A 37 -20.55 6.76 -6.30
CA ALA A 37 -19.23 6.15 -6.19
C ALA A 37 -19.27 4.98 -5.22
N PHE A 38 -18.51 3.93 -5.54
CA PHE A 38 -18.31 2.77 -4.70
C PHE A 38 -16.83 2.38 -4.80
N TRP A 39 -16.29 1.85 -3.71
CA TRP A 39 -14.93 1.35 -3.70
C TRP A 39 -14.96 -0.17 -3.86
N LEU A 40 -13.94 -0.70 -4.52
CA LEU A 40 -13.66 -2.13 -4.55
C LEU A 40 -12.46 -2.39 -3.65
N PRO A 41 -12.45 -3.50 -2.89
CA PRO A 41 -11.27 -3.87 -2.12
C PRO A 41 -10.10 -4.12 -3.06
N THR A 42 -8.89 -3.85 -2.55
CA THR A 42 -7.66 -4.27 -3.25
C THR A 42 -7.74 -5.78 -3.46
N PRO A 43 -7.57 -6.30 -4.68
CA PRO A 43 -7.61 -7.73 -4.93
C PRO A 43 -6.65 -8.48 -3.99
N GLU A 44 -7.19 -9.43 -3.23
CA GLU A 44 -6.37 -10.30 -2.39
C GLU A 44 -5.83 -11.46 -3.24
N GLY A 45 -4.56 -11.82 -3.06
CA GLY A 45 -3.97 -13.00 -3.72
C GLY A 45 -3.31 -12.79 -5.09
N LYS A 46 -3.05 -11.55 -5.52
CA LYS A 46 -2.19 -11.28 -6.70
C LYS A 46 -0.74 -11.05 -6.24
N GLY A 47 0.17 -11.97 -6.56
CA GLY A 47 1.59 -11.93 -6.22
C GLY A 47 1.95 -12.61 -4.89
N ALA A 48 3.22 -12.97 -4.70
CA ALA A 48 3.64 -13.55 -3.43
C ALA A 48 3.59 -12.45 -2.35
N LYS A 49 3.01 -12.75 -1.17
CA LYS A 49 2.81 -11.74 -0.10
C LYS A 49 4.12 -11.04 0.31
N HIS A 50 5.26 -11.71 0.16
CA HIS A 50 6.57 -11.17 0.50
C HIS A 50 7.09 -10.16 -0.54
N ASP A 51 6.69 -10.23 -1.81
CA ASP A 51 7.10 -9.26 -2.84
C ASP A 51 6.63 -7.85 -2.49
N ALA A 52 5.37 -7.75 -2.03
CA ALA A 52 4.81 -6.47 -1.59
C ALA A 52 5.54 -5.92 -0.37
N VAL A 53 5.90 -6.77 0.59
CA VAL A 53 6.66 -6.37 1.78
C VAL A 53 8.07 -5.92 1.39
N MET A 54 8.75 -6.68 0.54
CA MET A 54 10.10 -6.38 0.06
C MET A 54 10.14 -5.06 -0.71
N TYR A 55 9.15 -4.84 -1.59
CA TYR A 55 9.01 -3.60 -2.32
C TYR A 55 8.81 -2.38 -1.40
N ILE A 56 7.99 -2.51 -0.36
CA ILE A 56 7.76 -1.43 0.60
C ILE A 56 9.02 -1.21 1.46
N ALA A 57 9.62 -2.28 1.97
CA ALA A 57 10.76 -2.24 2.88
C ALA A 57 11.97 -1.53 2.27
N ASN A 58 12.38 -1.96 1.07
CA ASN A 58 13.55 -1.41 0.38
C ASN A 58 13.31 -0.03 -0.27
N ARG A 59 12.12 0.56 -0.09
CA ARG A 59 11.82 1.95 -0.49
C ARG A 59 11.75 2.92 0.69
N ILE A 60 11.74 2.42 1.92
CA ILE A 60 11.61 3.29 3.11
C ILE A 60 12.94 3.98 3.42
N ASP A 61 14.05 3.28 3.25
CA ASP A 61 15.39 3.74 3.59
C ASP A 61 16.39 3.29 2.54
N GLU A 62 17.32 4.17 2.16
CA GLU A 62 18.32 3.93 1.11
C GLU A 62 19.56 3.18 1.63
N GLU A 63 19.80 3.20 2.95
CA GLU A 63 20.99 2.63 3.58
C GLU A 63 20.74 1.25 4.17
N VAL A 64 19.47 0.89 4.39
CA VAL A 64 19.07 -0.36 5.04
C VAL A 64 18.23 -1.21 4.10
N THR A 65 18.72 -2.40 3.79
CA THR A 65 18.06 -3.34 2.87
C THR A 65 17.52 -4.56 3.62
N PHE A 66 16.42 -5.11 3.12
CA PHE A 66 15.81 -6.34 3.62
C PHE A 66 16.00 -7.47 2.62
N THR A 67 16.50 -8.60 3.13
CA THR A 67 16.57 -9.85 2.37
C THR A 67 15.17 -10.43 2.13
N GLU A 68 15.04 -11.29 1.12
CA GLU A 68 13.78 -11.98 0.81
C GLU A 68 13.28 -12.83 2.00
N ASN A 69 14.19 -13.53 2.69
CA ASN A 69 13.85 -14.38 3.85
C ASN A 69 13.36 -13.55 5.04
N ALA A 70 13.92 -12.36 5.26
CA ALA A 70 13.39 -11.41 6.25
C ALA A 70 11.97 -10.95 5.87
N CYS A 71 11.72 -10.63 4.60
CA CYS A 71 10.42 -10.19 4.13
C CYS A 71 9.34 -11.27 4.27
N LYS A 72 9.69 -12.55 4.10
CA LYS A 72 8.78 -13.68 4.32
C LYS A 72 8.25 -13.75 5.76
N GLN A 73 9.13 -13.53 6.75
CA GLN A 73 8.74 -13.49 8.17
C GLN A 73 7.76 -12.35 8.50
N LEU A 74 7.77 -11.28 7.71
CA LEU A 74 6.96 -10.08 7.93
C LEU A 74 5.60 -10.12 7.21
N THR A 75 5.31 -11.19 6.45
CA THR A 75 4.04 -11.32 5.71
C THR A 75 2.79 -11.48 6.59
N GLY A 76 2.97 -11.85 7.86
CA GLY A 76 1.89 -11.95 8.85
C GLY A 76 1.40 -10.61 9.39
N ILE A 77 2.14 -9.51 9.14
CA ILE A 77 1.79 -8.18 9.63
C ILE A 77 0.60 -7.63 8.83
N PRO A 78 -0.49 -7.17 9.47
CA PRO A 78 -1.60 -6.55 8.75
C PRO A 78 -1.13 -5.33 7.95
N LYS A 79 -1.62 -5.17 6.72
CA LYS A 79 -1.15 -4.15 5.75
C LYS A 79 -1.07 -2.73 6.33
N VAL A 80 -2.04 -2.33 7.13
CA VAL A 80 -2.10 -1.00 7.80
C VAL A 80 -0.91 -0.75 8.74
N PHE A 81 -0.30 -1.81 9.28
CA PHE A 81 0.82 -1.72 10.21
C PHE A 81 2.19 -2.01 9.59
N VAL A 82 2.24 -2.52 8.35
CA VAL A 82 3.50 -2.92 7.68
C VAL A 82 4.51 -1.78 7.67
N LYS A 83 4.12 -0.57 7.25
CA LYS A 83 5.03 0.59 7.18
C LYS A 83 5.57 0.97 8.57
N THR A 84 4.73 0.94 9.60
CA THR A 84 5.12 1.26 10.98
C THR A 84 6.08 0.21 11.54
N ALA A 85 5.80 -1.07 11.32
CA ALA A 85 6.65 -2.17 11.76
C ALA A 85 8.04 -2.12 11.09
N LEU A 86 8.08 -1.89 9.76
CA LEU A 86 9.31 -1.78 8.99
C LEU A 86 10.17 -0.60 9.48
N LYS A 87 9.58 0.56 9.72
CA LYS A 87 10.30 1.72 10.30
C LYS A 87 10.91 1.41 11.67
N GLY A 88 10.18 0.70 12.53
CA GLY A 88 10.70 0.29 13.83
C GLY A 88 11.89 -0.68 13.70
N ILE A 89 11.84 -1.61 12.76
CA ILE A 89 12.92 -2.55 12.47
C ILE A 89 14.16 -1.82 11.91
N ILE A 90 13.97 -0.88 10.98
CA ILE A 90 15.06 -0.04 10.42
C ILE A 90 15.72 0.80 11.52
N ALA A 91 14.92 1.43 12.38
CA ALA A 91 15.46 2.24 13.49
C ALA A 91 16.33 1.39 14.43
N GLU A 92 15.92 0.15 14.71
CA GLU A 92 16.69 -0.77 15.54
C GLU A 92 17.96 -1.26 14.83
N ALA A 93 17.89 -1.52 13.53
CA ALA A 93 19.06 -1.89 12.72
C ALA A 93 20.10 -0.75 12.69
N LYS A 94 19.67 0.50 12.48
CA LYS A 94 20.54 1.68 12.51
C LYS A 94 21.23 1.87 13.85
N LYS A 95 20.53 1.64 14.98
CA LYS A 95 21.14 1.69 16.32
C LYS A 95 22.26 0.66 16.50
N GLN A 96 22.14 -0.51 15.86
CA GLN A 96 23.10 -1.59 15.93
C GLN A 96 24.15 -1.53 14.79
N GLY A 97 24.10 -0.51 13.93
CA GLY A 97 25.00 -0.37 12.79
C GLY A 97 24.79 -1.41 11.68
N ILE A 98 23.60 -2.02 11.62
CA ILE A 98 23.26 -3.06 10.65
C ILE A 98 22.59 -2.43 9.43
N THR A 99 23.12 -2.72 8.25
CA THR A 99 22.63 -2.23 6.95
C THR A 99 21.87 -3.30 6.15
N GLU A 100 22.02 -4.57 6.51
CA GLU A 100 21.33 -5.68 5.86
C GLU A 100 20.51 -6.49 6.88
N ILE A 101 19.19 -6.49 6.68
CA ILE A 101 18.23 -7.14 7.57
C ILE A 101 17.90 -8.53 7.01
N ASN A 102 18.45 -9.53 7.70
CA ASN A 102 18.23 -10.94 7.41
C ASN A 102 17.16 -11.56 8.33
N GLN A 103 16.83 -12.82 8.09
CA GLN A 103 15.84 -13.55 8.88
C GLN A 103 16.19 -13.57 10.37
N SER A 104 17.46 -13.82 10.72
CA SER A 104 17.91 -13.90 12.12
C SER A 104 17.73 -12.57 12.87
N PHE A 105 17.92 -11.43 12.19
CA PHE A 105 17.68 -10.12 12.78
C PHE A 105 16.19 -9.90 13.10
N VAL A 106 15.31 -10.30 12.20
CA VAL A 106 13.85 -10.22 12.42
C VAL A 106 13.41 -11.11 13.58
N GLU A 107 13.96 -12.33 13.67
CA GLU A 107 13.69 -13.25 14.78
C GLU A 107 14.16 -12.67 16.12
N MET A 108 15.35 -12.07 16.17
CA MET A 108 15.88 -11.41 17.36
C MET A 108 14.98 -10.26 17.83
N ILE A 109 14.49 -9.41 16.91
CA ILE A 109 13.56 -8.33 17.25
C ILE A 109 12.24 -8.87 17.78
N ASN A 110 11.70 -9.92 17.15
CA ASN A 110 10.44 -10.53 17.61
C ASN A 110 10.60 -11.12 19.01
N GLN A 111 11.71 -11.79 19.31
CA GLN A 111 12.02 -12.33 20.63
C GLN A 111 12.12 -11.24 21.71
N LYS A 112 12.82 -10.12 21.41
CA LYS A 112 12.90 -8.97 22.32
C LYS A 112 11.51 -8.44 22.68
N ARG A 113 10.61 -8.35 21.69
CA ARG A 113 9.23 -7.86 21.89
C ARG A 113 8.33 -8.85 22.65
N SER A 114 8.56 -10.16 22.49
CA SER A 114 7.79 -11.18 23.22
C SER A 114 8.25 -11.37 24.67
N GLY A 115 9.50 -11.04 24.98
CA GLY A 115 10.06 -11.15 26.33
C GLY A 115 9.72 -9.96 27.26
N GLU A 116 9.12 -8.90 26.73
CA GLU A 116 8.64 -7.72 27.47
C GLU A 116 7.15 -7.83 27.86
N SER A 117 6.56 -9.04 27.83
CA SER A 117 5.18 -9.33 28.26
C SER A 117 5.10 -9.93 29.65
#